data_AF-A0A956F5L4-F1
#
_entry.id   AF-A0A956F5L4-F1
#
_cell.length_a   1.000
_cell.length_b   1.000
_cell.length_c   1.000
_cell.angle_alpha   90.00
_cell.angle_beta   90.00
_cell.angle_gamma   90.00
#
_symmetry.space_group_name_H-M   'P 1'
#
loop_
_entity.id
_entity.type
_entity.pdbx_description
1 polymer ?
#
loop_
_entity_poly.entity_id
_entity_poly.type
_entity_poly.pdbx_seq_one_letter_code
_entity_poly.pdbx_strand_id
1 'polypeptide(L)'
;MTRSLRPHALPSAVRPAFSNRSRFQLARLPGAGALLLGCPVSGSQSPRPGELLAPPPEGQGIQLEMRTEIEPGEEVEHCKFIQMPASGLNVNRTETRFTSGSHHVLLYRTQYTSIPTQKQDGTQVDTSDVFDCSDGATNGWDVLDVIGGSQNAEGGTFSEFPDNVAMRVEPNTVLMINAHYINTTQKPIEPLVKINLETIPDSQVEHEGGILFYYNIFIRANGMAKSQARMRCAVPNDITLLNAQSHMHARGVDYSAEILQEGKEAQPLYQNDRWENVPVKTWDSGLAIQGGSQIDYRCHYDNPEERTAWQGPRTTDEMCMFIGAYYPATPGASFCSYDLDNGIDTQQIGAKWIGNGTKTCAESLLCLQTSASKGLEGVTDCVADVKEEDSVMFSNALGCVFANSGSTSACQTEIDTCLGK
;
A
#
# COMPACT_ATOMS: atom_id res chain seq x y z
N MET A 1 -39.19 -34.69 -6.28
CA MET A 1 -38.08 -34.68 -7.25
C MET A 1 -37.90 -33.25 -7.72
N THR A 2 -37.08 -32.48 -7.02
CA THR A 2 -36.80 -31.06 -7.27
C THR A 2 -35.30 -30.95 -7.57
N ARG A 3 -34.94 -30.53 -8.79
CA ARG A 3 -33.55 -30.30 -9.19
C ARG A 3 -33.33 -28.79 -9.26
N SER A 4 -32.54 -28.30 -8.32
CA SER A 4 -32.04 -26.93 -8.24
C SER A 4 -31.07 -26.65 -9.39
N LEU A 5 -31.34 -25.61 -10.17
CA LEU A 5 -30.39 -25.03 -11.13
C LEU A 5 -29.52 -24.03 -10.37
N ARG A 6 -28.20 -24.27 -10.32
CA ARG A 6 -27.20 -23.31 -9.87
C ARG A 6 -26.97 -22.28 -10.98
N PRO A 7 -26.81 -20.98 -10.69
CA PRO A 7 -26.29 -20.03 -11.67
C PRO A 7 -24.79 -20.27 -11.89
N HIS A 8 -24.38 -20.25 -13.15
CA HIS A 8 -22.98 -20.27 -13.58
C HIS A 8 -22.27 -18.97 -13.20
N ALA A 9 -21.05 -19.10 -12.68
CA ALA A 9 -20.14 -17.99 -12.47
C ALA A 9 -19.70 -17.37 -13.81
N LEU A 10 -19.69 -16.03 -13.87
CA LEU A 10 -19.15 -15.20 -14.96
C LEU A 10 -17.73 -14.69 -14.59
N PRO A 11 -16.93 -14.22 -15.56
CA PRO A 11 -15.45 -14.20 -15.49
C PRO A 11 -14.88 -13.10 -14.59
N SER A 12 -13.67 -13.35 -14.04
CA SER A 12 -12.84 -12.54 -13.13
C SER A 12 -12.43 -11.12 -13.57
N ALA A 13 -13.20 -10.40 -14.40
CA ALA A 13 -12.77 -9.16 -15.03
C ALA A 13 -12.95 -7.86 -14.18
N VAL A 14 -13.37 -7.94 -12.91
CA VAL A 14 -13.54 -6.76 -12.02
C VAL A 14 -13.00 -6.99 -10.61
N ARG A 15 -12.03 -7.91 -10.45
CA ARG A 15 -11.03 -7.74 -9.37
C ARG A 15 -9.86 -6.98 -10.01
N PRO A 16 -9.15 -6.08 -9.31
CA PRO A 16 -7.92 -5.51 -9.85
C PRO A 16 -6.93 -6.66 -10.04
N ALA A 17 -6.95 -7.23 -11.24
CA ALA A 17 -6.02 -8.25 -11.67
C ALA A 17 -4.71 -7.54 -11.93
N PHE A 18 -3.82 -7.56 -10.94
CA PHE A 18 -2.41 -7.27 -11.12
C PHE A 18 -1.77 -8.38 -11.95
N SER A 19 -2.05 -8.43 -13.25
CA SER A 19 -1.17 -8.99 -14.28
C SER A 19 -1.92 -9.24 -15.59
N ASN A 20 -1.48 -8.56 -16.64
CA ASN A 20 -1.24 -9.21 -17.92
C ASN A 20 -0.46 -8.26 -18.82
N ARG A 21 0.87 -8.42 -18.88
CA ARG A 21 1.62 -8.02 -20.08
C ARG A 21 2.61 -9.11 -20.48
N SER A 22 2.54 -9.40 -21.77
CA SER A 22 3.21 -10.46 -22.51
C SER A 22 4.74 -10.37 -22.43
N ARG A 23 5.38 -11.54 -22.25
CA ARG A 23 6.83 -11.72 -22.34
C ARG A 23 7.36 -11.25 -23.70
N PHE A 24 8.19 -10.20 -23.72
CA PHE A 24 9.12 -9.94 -24.82
C PHE A 24 10.50 -10.47 -24.44
N GLN A 25 10.99 -11.45 -25.20
CA GLN A 25 12.39 -11.88 -25.14
C GLN A 25 13.25 -10.80 -25.81
N LEU A 26 14.12 -10.15 -25.04
CA LEU A 26 15.17 -9.28 -25.59
C LEU A 26 16.42 -10.11 -25.91
N ALA A 27 16.79 -10.10 -27.19
CA ALA A 27 18.05 -10.61 -27.68
C ALA A 27 19.21 -9.74 -27.16
N ARG A 28 20.27 -10.41 -26.65
CA ARG A 28 21.51 -9.77 -26.23
C ARG A 28 22.26 -9.17 -27.42
N LEU A 29 22.61 -7.89 -27.33
CA LEU A 29 23.66 -7.23 -28.13
C LEU A 29 24.75 -6.71 -27.17
N PRO A 30 26.05 -6.80 -27.53
CA PRO A 30 27.14 -6.40 -26.64
C PRO A 30 27.28 -4.87 -26.61
N GLY A 31 27.16 -4.29 -25.42
CA GLY A 31 27.37 -2.86 -25.17
C GLY A 31 28.86 -2.52 -25.05
N ALA A 32 29.30 -1.53 -25.82
CA ALA A 32 30.58 -0.87 -25.66
C ALA A 32 30.56 0.01 -24.40
N GLY A 33 31.59 -0.14 -23.55
CA GLY A 33 31.70 0.56 -22.27
C GLY A 33 32.04 2.04 -22.42
N ALA A 34 31.33 2.86 -21.66
CA ALA A 34 31.74 4.22 -21.31
C ALA A 34 31.87 4.29 -19.78
N LEU A 35 33.10 4.47 -19.30
CA LEU A 35 33.39 4.74 -17.89
C LEU A 35 32.93 6.15 -17.53
N LEU A 36 31.92 6.26 -16.67
CA LEU A 36 31.61 7.49 -15.94
C LEU A 36 32.14 7.35 -14.51
N LEU A 37 33.10 8.21 -14.17
CA LEU A 37 33.69 8.36 -12.85
C LEU A 37 32.64 8.91 -11.88
N GLY A 38 32.14 8.06 -10.98
CA GLY A 38 31.24 8.46 -9.90
C GLY A 38 32.01 9.11 -8.74
N CYS A 39 31.59 10.32 -8.35
CA CYS A 39 31.97 10.92 -7.08
C CYS A 39 31.42 10.08 -5.91
N PRO A 40 32.15 9.92 -4.80
CA PRO A 40 31.66 9.16 -3.66
C PRO A 40 30.54 9.94 -2.98
N VAL A 41 29.31 9.44 -3.09
CA VAL A 41 28.22 9.81 -2.20
C VAL A 41 28.57 9.22 -0.83
N SER A 42 28.63 10.06 0.19
CA SER A 42 28.83 9.65 1.59
C SER A 42 27.66 8.77 2.03
N GLY A 43 27.79 7.46 1.84
CA GLY A 43 26.79 6.48 2.24
C GLY A 43 26.73 6.36 3.76
N SER A 44 25.52 6.51 4.31
CA SER A 44 25.18 5.95 5.61
C SER A 44 25.53 4.45 5.58
N GLN A 45 26.44 4.01 6.46
CA GLN A 45 26.76 2.58 6.56
C GLN A 45 25.51 1.85 7.04
N SER A 46 24.99 0.91 6.26
CA SER A 46 23.90 0.07 6.73
C SER A 46 24.35 -0.76 7.93
N PRO A 47 23.50 -0.94 8.94
CA PRO A 47 23.85 -1.66 10.15
C PRO A 47 24.23 -3.12 9.83
N ARG A 48 25.19 -3.67 10.59
CA ARG A 48 25.62 -5.06 10.40
C ARG A 48 24.52 -6.02 10.88
N PRO A 49 24.41 -7.24 10.32
CA PRO A 49 23.38 -8.22 10.72
C PRO A 49 23.25 -8.50 12.23
N GLY A 50 24.35 -8.44 12.98
CA GLY A 50 24.37 -8.67 14.44
C GLY A 50 23.92 -7.49 15.30
N GLU A 51 23.68 -6.33 14.69
CA GLU A 51 23.38 -5.06 15.38
C GLU A 51 21.96 -4.56 15.11
N LEU A 52 21.17 -5.28 14.31
CA LEU A 52 19.87 -4.81 13.84
C LEU A 52 18.87 -4.62 14.98
N LEU A 53 18.47 -5.71 15.66
CA LEU A 53 17.44 -5.69 16.71
C LEU A 53 17.66 -6.88 17.65
N ALA A 54 17.77 -6.60 18.95
CA ALA A 54 17.66 -7.64 19.97
C ALA A 54 16.21 -8.15 20.01
N PRO A 55 15.95 -9.45 20.24
CA PRO A 55 14.58 -9.94 20.37
C PRO A 55 13.89 -9.32 21.60
N PRO A 56 12.56 -9.20 21.60
CA PRO A 56 11.82 -8.82 22.81
C PRO A 56 12.15 -9.77 23.97
N PRO A 57 12.10 -9.30 25.23
CA PRO A 57 12.23 -10.17 26.38
C PRO A 57 11.24 -11.35 26.33
N GLU A 58 11.62 -12.48 26.91
CA GLU A 58 10.77 -13.67 26.93
C GLU A 58 9.39 -13.35 27.52
N GLY A 59 8.32 -13.70 26.78
CA GLY A 59 6.93 -13.43 27.16
C GLY A 59 6.44 -12.01 26.86
N GLN A 60 7.27 -11.13 26.31
CA GLN A 60 6.90 -9.75 25.96
C GLN A 60 6.77 -9.52 24.45
N GLY A 61 6.91 -10.57 23.64
CA GLY A 61 6.77 -10.47 22.20
C GLY A 61 7.47 -11.59 21.44
N ILE A 62 7.58 -11.41 20.13
CA ILE A 62 8.33 -12.29 19.23
C ILE A 62 9.20 -11.48 18.27
N GLN A 63 10.29 -12.09 17.81
CA GLN A 63 11.12 -11.56 16.72
C GLN A 63 10.93 -12.43 15.48
N LEU A 64 10.62 -11.78 14.36
CA LEU A 64 10.54 -12.38 13.03
C LEU A 64 11.82 -12.09 12.25
N GLU A 65 12.23 -13.01 11.39
CA GLU A 65 13.45 -12.89 10.59
C GLU A 65 13.26 -13.41 9.15
N MET A 66 13.78 -12.65 8.19
CA MET A 66 13.94 -13.06 6.81
C MET A 66 15.36 -12.76 6.32
N ARG A 67 16.03 -13.78 5.78
CA ARG A 67 17.33 -13.68 5.12
C ARG A 67 17.20 -14.26 3.72
N THR A 68 17.81 -13.60 2.75
CA THR A 68 17.87 -14.06 1.36
C THR A 68 19.19 -13.64 0.72
N GLU A 69 19.46 -14.14 -0.48
CA GLU A 69 20.52 -13.65 -1.38
C GLU A 69 19.89 -12.88 -2.54
N ILE A 70 20.54 -11.81 -2.99
CA ILE A 70 20.13 -11.00 -4.15
C ILE A 70 21.34 -10.81 -5.08
N GLU A 71 21.20 -11.18 -6.34
CA GLU A 71 22.30 -11.13 -7.31
C GLU A 71 22.59 -9.70 -7.78
N PRO A 72 23.80 -9.42 -8.33
CA PRO A 72 24.14 -8.12 -8.88
C PRO A 72 23.15 -7.62 -9.93
N GLY A 73 22.67 -6.38 -9.78
CA GLY A 73 21.80 -5.72 -10.74
C GLY A 73 20.33 -6.15 -10.68
N GLU A 74 19.93 -6.93 -9.69
CA GLU A 74 18.55 -7.35 -9.50
C GLU A 74 17.71 -6.32 -8.74
N GLU A 75 16.45 -6.24 -9.16
CA GLU A 75 15.34 -5.69 -8.39
C GLU A 75 14.30 -6.81 -8.24
N VAL A 76 14.03 -7.21 -7.01
CA VAL A 76 13.11 -8.30 -6.67
C VAL A 76 12.31 -7.96 -5.41
N GLU A 77 11.12 -8.53 -5.28
CA GLU A 77 10.46 -8.64 -3.98
C GLU A 77 10.48 -10.08 -3.51
N HIS A 78 10.97 -10.31 -2.30
CA HIS A 78 10.92 -11.61 -1.66
C HIS A 78 9.94 -11.60 -0.49
N CYS A 79 9.22 -12.70 -0.36
CA CYS A 79 8.22 -12.91 0.68
C CYS A 79 8.57 -14.12 1.54
N LYS A 80 8.14 -14.11 2.81
CA LYS A 80 8.23 -15.26 3.71
C LYS A 80 7.00 -15.35 4.58
N PHE A 81 6.33 -16.50 4.56
CA PHE A 81 5.23 -16.79 5.47
C PHE A 81 5.74 -17.27 6.82
N ILE A 82 5.08 -16.83 7.90
CA ILE A 82 5.42 -17.22 9.28
C ILE A 82 4.14 -17.54 10.04
N GLN A 83 4.07 -18.76 10.55
CA GLN A 83 2.96 -19.26 11.36
C GLN A 83 3.00 -18.63 12.76
N MET A 84 1.95 -17.92 13.16
CA MET A 84 1.85 -17.34 14.51
C MET A 84 1.42 -18.36 15.56
N PRO A 85 1.71 -18.09 16.85
CA PRO A 85 1.29 -18.95 17.95
C PRO A 85 -0.22 -19.21 17.96
N ALA A 86 -0.61 -20.38 18.47
CA ALA A 86 -2.02 -20.76 18.66
C ALA A 86 -2.75 -19.87 19.69
N SER A 87 -2.03 -19.05 20.46
CA SER A 87 -2.63 -18.05 21.35
C SER A 87 -3.02 -16.76 20.64
N GLY A 88 -2.51 -16.51 19.43
CA GLY A 88 -2.52 -15.17 18.84
C GLY A 88 -1.57 -14.22 19.57
N LEU A 89 -1.61 -12.94 19.19
CA LEU A 89 -0.81 -11.86 19.76
C LEU A 89 -1.67 -10.58 19.87
N ASN A 90 -1.42 -9.76 20.88
CA ASN A 90 -1.86 -8.36 20.91
C ASN A 90 -0.63 -7.48 20.75
N VAL A 91 -0.36 -7.07 19.52
CA VAL A 91 0.84 -6.32 19.16
C VAL A 91 0.65 -4.85 19.52
N ASN A 92 1.37 -4.39 20.53
CA ASN A 92 1.34 -3.00 21.01
C ASN A 92 2.46 -2.15 20.38
N ARG A 93 3.60 -2.76 20.07
CA ARG A 93 4.73 -2.05 19.48
C ARG A 93 5.40 -2.89 18.40
N THR A 94 5.74 -2.24 17.27
CA THR A 94 6.44 -2.88 16.16
C THR A 94 7.67 -2.12 15.73
N GLU A 95 8.80 -2.80 15.68
CA GLU A 95 10.07 -2.22 15.26
C GLU A 95 10.74 -3.10 14.21
N THR A 96 11.17 -2.48 13.12
CA THR A 96 11.80 -3.15 11.98
C THR A 96 13.19 -2.59 11.74
N ARG A 97 14.18 -3.46 11.52
CA ARG A 97 15.50 -3.08 11.01
C ARG A 97 15.91 -4.04 9.92
N PHE A 98 16.65 -3.52 8.95
CA PHE A 98 17.16 -4.33 7.87
C PHE A 98 18.53 -3.83 7.40
N THR A 99 19.34 -4.73 6.87
CA THR A 99 20.63 -4.37 6.25
C THR A 99 20.44 -3.76 4.87
N SER A 100 21.54 -3.30 4.26
CA SER A 100 21.57 -2.80 2.88
C SER A 100 20.84 -3.71 1.88
N GLY A 101 20.24 -3.10 0.87
CA GLY A 101 19.60 -3.78 -0.24
C GLY A 101 18.10 -3.63 -0.24
N SER A 102 17.44 -3.54 0.92
CA SER A 102 16.00 -3.31 0.96
C SER A 102 15.66 -1.82 0.80
N HIS A 103 14.66 -1.53 -0.03
CA HIS A 103 14.04 -0.20 -0.14
C HIS A 103 12.96 -0.01 0.93
N HIS A 104 12.15 -1.04 1.19
CA HIS A 104 11.25 -1.10 2.33
C HIS A 104 10.90 -2.55 2.70
N VAL A 105 10.41 -2.72 3.92
CA VAL A 105 9.89 -3.98 4.47
C VAL A 105 8.47 -3.75 4.97
N LEU A 106 7.57 -4.68 4.68
CA LEU A 106 6.21 -4.72 5.20
C LEU A 106 5.95 -6.08 5.87
N LEU A 107 5.16 -6.06 6.93
CA LEU A 107 4.63 -7.24 7.60
C LEU A 107 3.11 -7.22 7.44
N TYR A 108 2.63 -8.14 6.62
CA TYR A 108 1.21 -8.30 6.37
C TYR A 108 0.59 -9.35 7.30
N ARG A 109 -0.61 -9.08 7.79
CA ARG A 109 -1.53 -10.09 8.31
C ARG A 109 -2.28 -10.70 7.13
N THR A 110 -2.52 -12.01 7.16
CA THR A 110 -3.24 -12.72 6.09
C THR A 110 -4.50 -13.39 6.62
N GLN A 111 -5.36 -13.87 5.72
CA GLN A 111 -6.52 -14.71 6.08
C GLN A 111 -6.14 -16.16 6.42
N TYR A 112 -4.89 -16.55 6.19
CA TYR A 112 -4.48 -17.95 6.32
C TYR A 112 -4.25 -18.33 7.78
N THR A 113 -4.66 -19.55 8.12
CA THR A 113 -4.38 -20.18 9.43
C THR A 113 -3.35 -21.31 9.34
N SER A 114 -2.84 -21.56 8.13
CA SER A 114 -1.76 -22.49 7.79
C SER A 114 -1.03 -21.95 6.57
N ILE A 115 0.29 -22.12 6.49
CA ILE A 115 1.11 -21.62 5.38
C ILE A 115 0.53 -22.14 4.04
N PRO A 116 0.07 -21.26 3.14
CA PRO A 116 -0.53 -21.67 1.87
C PRO A 116 0.56 -22.08 0.88
N THR A 117 0.31 -23.09 0.03
CA THR A 117 1.27 -23.59 -0.99
C THR A 117 0.86 -23.26 -2.42
N GLN A 118 -0.17 -22.45 -2.59
CA GLN A 118 -0.68 -22.04 -3.89
C GLN A 118 -1.36 -20.68 -3.81
N LYS A 119 -1.28 -19.93 -4.91
CA LYS A 119 -2.04 -18.70 -5.11
C LYS A 119 -3.55 -18.99 -5.23
N GLN A 120 -4.34 -17.94 -5.14
CA GLN A 120 -5.80 -17.96 -5.35
C GLN A 120 -6.22 -18.55 -6.71
N ASP A 121 -5.39 -18.42 -7.75
CA ASP A 121 -5.64 -18.97 -9.08
C ASP A 121 -5.25 -20.47 -9.23
N GLY A 122 -4.72 -21.07 -8.16
CA GLY A 122 -4.26 -22.46 -8.13
C GLY A 122 -2.80 -22.66 -8.52
N THR A 123 -2.07 -21.60 -8.90
CA THR A 123 -0.63 -21.66 -9.19
C THR A 123 0.13 -22.12 -7.96
N GLN A 124 0.84 -23.24 -8.07
CA GLN A 124 1.67 -23.78 -6.99
C GLN A 124 2.91 -22.93 -6.80
N VAL A 125 3.24 -22.63 -5.54
CA VAL A 125 4.45 -21.89 -5.15
C VAL A 125 5.05 -22.62 -3.95
N ASP A 126 6.36 -22.87 -3.97
CA ASP A 126 7.05 -23.36 -2.78
C ASP A 126 7.20 -22.22 -1.78
N THR A 127 6.43 -22.29 -0.71
CA THR A 127 6.33 -21.29 0.35
C THR A 127 6.90 -21.80 1.67
N SER A 128 7.66 -22.90 1.63
CA SER A 128 8.27 -23.51 2.81
C SER A 128 9.37 -22.62 3.43
N ASP A 129 9.95 -21.72 2.64
CA ASP A 129 10.86 -20.66 3.07
C ASP A 129 10.63 -19.39 2.23
N VAL A 130 11.64 -18.53 2.10
CA VAL A 130 11.61 -17.33 1.24
C VAL A 130 11.27 -17.69 -0.21
N PHE A 131 10.34 -16.96 -0.81
CA PHE A 131 9.90 -17.14 -2.19
C PHE A 131 9.79 -15.80 -2.93
N ASP A 132 9.88 -15.86 -4.26
CA ASP A 132 9.69 -14.68 -5.11
C ASP A 132 8.23 -14.22 -5.09
N CYS A 133 8.06 -12.92 -4.84
CA CYS A 133 6.78 -12.24 -4.92
C CYS A 133 6.92 -10.90 -5.67
N SER A 134 7.84 -10.82 -6.64
CA SER A 134 8.15 -9.61 -7.43
C SER A 134 7.00 -9.05 -8.27
N ASP A 135 5.88 -9.77 -8.36
CA ASP A 135 4.63 -9.28 -8.93
C ASP A 135 3.74 -8.54 -7.90
N GLY A 136 4.22 -8.39 -6.66
CA GLY A 136 3.56 -7.75 -5.53
C GLY A 136 3.04 -8.75 -4.50
N ALA A 137 3.13 -8.38 -3.22
CA ALA A 137 2.71 -9.22 -2.09
C ALA A 137 1.20 -9.59 -2.13
N THR A 138 0.37 -8.75 -2.76
CA THR A 138 -1.07 -8.97 -2.96
C THR A 138 -1.39 -9.80 -4.20
N ASN A 139 -0.39 -10.15 -5.03
CA ASN A 139 -0.62 -10.85 -6.29
C ASN A 139 -0.89 -12.35 -6.10
N GLY A 140 -2.16 -12.66 -5.81
CA GLY A 140 -2.68 -14.00 -5.65
C GLY A 140 -2.66 -14.51 -4.20
N TRP A 141 -2.44 -13.63 -3.23
CA TRP A 141 -2.45 -13.94 -1.80
C TRP A 141 -3.48 -13.08 -1.06
N ASP A 142 -4.18 -13.69 -0.10
CA ASP A 142 -5.20 -13.04 0.74
C ASP A 142 -4.55 -12.28 1.91
N VAL A 143 -4.03 -11.09 1.62
CA VAL A 143 -3.55 -10.16 2.64
C VAL A 143 -4.70 -9.33 3.19
N LEU A 144 -4.67 -9.08 4.50
CA LEU A 144 -5.69 -8.33 5.22
C LEU A 144 -5.24 -6.89 5.42
N ASP A 145 -4.12 -6.73 6.11
CA ASP A 145 -3.58 -5.44 6.48
C ASP A 145 -2.08 -5.47 6.75
N VAL A 146 -1.51 -4.28 6.94
CA VAL A 146 -0.14 -4.10 7.39
C VAL A 146 -0.15 -3.92 8.90
N ILE A 147 0.63 -4.72 9.59
CA ILE A 147 0.78 -4.67 11.06
C ILE A 147 2.21 -4.32 11.49
N GLY A 148 3.10 -4.03 10.55
CA GLY A 148 4.48 -3.68 10.82
C GLY A 148 5.26 -3.42 9.53
N GLY A 149 6.44 -2.84 9.65
CA GLY A 149 7.30 -2.56 8.50
C GLY A 149 8.27 -1.41 8.78
N SER A 150 9.00 -1.01 7.75
CA SER A 150 9.76 0.24 7.71
C SER A 150 10.20 0.54 6.28
N GLN A 151 10.25 1.82 5.92
CA GLN A 151 10.86 2.30 4.67
C GLN A 151 12.32 2.74 4.87
N ASN A 152 12.80 2.75 6.11
CA ASN A 152 14.13 3.20 6.49
C ASN A 152 14.85 2.06 7.21
N ALA A 153 16.07 1.74 6.79
CA ALA A 153 16.87 0.65 7.38
C ALA A 153 17.03 0.78 8.91
N GLU A 154 17.20 2.02 9.37
CA GLU A 154 17.29 2.42 10.78
C GLU A 154 16.09 3.30 11.21
N GLY A 155 14.93 3.10 10.59
CA GLY A 155 13.72 3.86 10.88
C GLY A 155 13.25 3.74 12.33
N GLY A 156 12.51 4.73 12.82
CA GLY A 156 11.86 4.66 14.13
C GLY A 156 10.81 3.56 14.24
N THR A 157 10.18 3.45 15.41
CA THR A 157 9.08 2.51 15.64
C THR A 157 7.94 2.74 14.63
N PHE A 158 7.49 1.70 13.93
CA PHE A 158 6.42 1.81 12.94
C PHE A 158 5.06 2.06 13.59
N SER A 159 4.81 1.41 14.73
CA SER A 159 3.67 1.65 15.59
C SER A 159 4.09 1.48 17.05
N GLU A 160 3.71 2.44 17.90
CA GLU A 160 3.92 2.42 19.35
C GLU A 160 2.62 2.90 19.98
N PHE A 161 1.76 1.95 20.34
CA PHE A 161 0.43 2.25 20.86
C PHE A 161 0.48 2.51 22.37
N PRO A 162 -0.47 3.29 22.94
CA PRO A 162 -0.62 3.39 24.40
C PRO A 162 -0.79 2.00 25.05
N ASP A 163 -0.44 1.90 26.34
CA ASP A 163 -0.38 0.63 27.09
C ASP A 163 -1.67 -0.23 27.08
N ASN A 164 -2.82 0.35 26.71
CA ASN A 164 -4.12 -0.31 26.62
C ASN A 164 -4.60 -0.54 25.17
N VAL A 165 -3.73 -0.37 24.18
CA VAL A 165 -4.07 -0.47 22.76
C VAL A 165 -3.15 -1.46 22.05
N ALA A 166 -3.72 -2.30 21.20
CA ALA A 166 -2.94 -3.26 20.42
C ALA A 166 -3.61 -3.64 19.09
N MET A 167 -2.81 -3.93 18.07
CA MET A 167 -3.24 -4.65 16.88
C MET A 167 -3.41 -6.13 17.21
N ARG A 168 -4.59 -6.70 16.95
CA ARG A 168 -4.86 -8.11 17.19
C ARG A 168 -4.28 -8.99 16.07
N VAL A 169 -3.55 -10.04 16.43
CA VAL A 169 -3.20 -11.13 15.51
C VAL A 169 -3.89 -12.38 16.03
N GLU A 170 -4.77 -12.97 15.23
CA GLU A 170 -5.58 -14.08 15.69
C GLU A 170 -4.77 -15.38 15.88
N PRO A 171 -5.29 -16.32 16.69
CA PRO A 171 -4.73 -17.66 16.82
C PRO A 171 -4.39 -18.31 15.47
N ASN A 172 -3.15 -18.77 15.35
CA ASN A 172 -2.65 -19.45 14.16
C ASN A 172 -2.69 -18.60 12.88
N THR A 173 -2.84 -17.27 12.94
CA THR A 173 -2.70 -16.45 11.74
C THR A 173 -1.33 -16.66 11.11
N VAL A 174 -1.27 -16.70 9.78
CA VAL A 174 -0.02 -16.62 9.03
C VAL A 174 0.27 -15.15 8.74
N LEU A 175 1.46 -14.69 9.12
CA LEU A 175 1.96 -13.39 8.70
C LEU A 175 2.86 -13.56 7.46
N MET A 176 2.99 -12.50 6.68
CA MET A 176 3.88 -12.46 5.53
C MET A 176 4.83 -11.28 5.65
N ILE A 177 6.13 -11.56 5.75
CA ILE A 177 7.16 -10.55 5.51
C ILE A 177 7.23 -10.37 3.99
N ASN A 178 7.24 -9.13 3.53
CA ASN A 178 7.52 -8.74 2.15
C ASN A 178 8.63 -7.68 2.19
N ALA A 179 9.69 -7.89 1.43
CA ALA A 179 10.78 -6.93 1.31
C ALA A 179 11.11 -6.70 -0.15
N HIS A 180 11.14 -5.43 -0.54
CA HIS A 180 11.58 -4.99 -1.86
C HIS A 180 13.08 -4.74 -1.82
N TYR A 181 13.82 -5.45 -2.66
CA TYR A 181 15.27 -5.41 -2.73
C TYR A 181 15.75 -4.84 -4.06
N ILE A 182 16.82 -4.05 -3.98
CA ILE A 182 17.57 -3.52 -5.11
C ILE A 182 19.06 -3.74 -4.82
N ASN A 183 19.73 -4.53 -5.65
CA ASN A 183 21.17 -4.72 -5.56
C ASN A 183 21.87 -3.96 -6.71
N THR A 184 22.29 -2.72 -6.45
CA THR A 184 23.04 -1.91 -7.42
C THR A 184 24.54 -2.21 -7.45
N THR A 185 25.01 -3.20 -6.67
CA THR A 185 26.42 -3.54 -6.57
C THR A 185 26.84 -4.57 -7.62
N GLN A 186 28.14 -4.87 -7.71
CA GLN A 186 28.69 -5.89 -8.61
C GLN A 186 28.83 -7.27 -7.95
N LYS A 187 28.35 -7.44 -6.72
CA LYS A 187 28.44 -8.69 -5.96
C LYS A 187 27.09 -9.07 -5.38
N PRO A 188 26.81 -10.37 -5.16
CA PRO A 188 25.64 -10.76 -4.39
C PRO A 188 25.65 -10.08 -3.02
N ILE A 189 24.46 -9.75 -2.53
CA ILE A 189 24.25 -9.28 -1.17
C ILE A 189 23.35 -10.26 -0.42
N GLU A 190 23.54 -10.38 0.89
CA GLU A 190 22.73 -11.23 1.76
C GLU A 190 21.94 -10.39 2.76
N PRO A 191 20.85 -9.73 2.33
CA PRO A 191 20.09 -8.89 3.22
C PRO A 191 19.44 -9.69 4.35
N LEU A 192 19.38 -9.06 5.52
CA LEU A 192 18.69 -9.54 6.70
C LEU A 192 17.64 -8.52 7.13
N VAL A 193 16.43 -9.01 7.39
CA VAL A 193 15.31 -8.28 7.98
C VAL A 193 15.02 -8.85 9.36
N LYS A 194 14.86 -7.98 10.36
CA LYS A 194 14.35 -8.32 11.69
C LYS A 194 13.16 -7.44 12.05
N ILE A 195 12.10 -8.07 12.56
CA ILE A 195 10.89 -7.37 13.01
C ILE A 195 10.56 -7.85 14.43
N ASN A 196 10.55 -6.92 15.38
CA ASN A 196 10.04 -7.18 16.72
C ASN A 196 8.55 -6.84 16.77
N LEU A 197 7.76 -7.78 17.30
CA LEU A 197 6.38 -7.57 17.69
C LEU A 197 6.32 -7.69 19.21
N GLU A 198 6.26 -6.55 19.90
CA GLU A 198 6.07 -6.49 21.34
C GLU A 198 4.58 -6.52 21.67
N THR A 199 4.23 -7.26 22.72
CA THR A 199 2.84 -7.60 23.03
C THR A 199 2.40 -7.22 24.44
N ILE A 200 1.11 -6.91 24.57
CA ILE A 200 0.44 -6.74 25.88
C ILE A 200 -0.53 -7.91 26.18
N PRO A 201 -0.82 -8.23 27.44
CA PRO A 201 -1.83 -9.24 27.80
C PRO A 201 -3.24 -8.86 27.32
N ASP A 202 -4.08 -9.87 27.02
CA ASP A 202 -5.50 -9.67 26.65
C ASP A 202 -6.25 -8.78 27.67
N SER A 203 -5.94 -8.93 28.96
CA SER A 203 -6.59 -8.16 30.03
C SER A 203 -6.24 -6.66 30.04
N GLN A 204 -5.25 -6.22 29.27
CA GLN A 204 -4.86 -4.81 29.14
C GLN A 204 -5.46 -4.15 27.89
N VAL A 205 -5.93 -4.93 26.90
CA VAL A 205 -6.45 -4.38 25.65
C VAL A 205 -7.84 -3.78 25.87
N GLU A 206 -7.94 -2.47 25.72
CA GLU A 206 -9.20 -1.71 25.76
C GLU A 206 -9.60 -1.20 24.38
N HIS A 207 -8.62 -0.94 23.50
CA HIS A 207 -8.88 -0.52 22.11
C HIS A 207 -8.05 -1.32 21.11
N GLU A 208 -8.63 -1.57 19.95
CA GLU A 208 -7.89 -2.12 18.81
C GLU A 208 -7.07 -1.00 18.16
N GLY A 209 -5.78 -1.25 17.94
CA GLY A 209 -4.91 -0.42 17.13
C GLY A 209 -4.95 -0.85 15.66
N GLY A 210 -4.58 0.05 14.76
CA GLY A 210 -4.54 -0.24 13.33
C GLY A 210 -3.62 0.69 12.58
N ILE A 211 -3.48 0.44 11.28
CA ILE A 211 -2.67 1.25 10.36
C ILE A 211 -3.59 1.80 9.28
N LEU A 212 -3.67 3.12 9.16
CA LEU A 212 -4.16 3.76 7.94
C LEU A 212 -3.12 3.46 6.85
N PHE A 213 -3.52 2.77 5.80
CA PHE A 213 -2.68 2.33 4.70
C PHE A 213 -3.34 2.71 3.38
N TYR A 214 -3.42 4.01 3.15
CA TYR A 214 -4.11 4.58 2.01
C TYR A 214 -3.20 4.57 0.79
N TYR A 215 -3.70 4.03 -0.31
CA TYR A 215 -2.98 3.93 -1.57
C TYR A 215 -3.81 4.47 -2.72
N ASN A 216 -3.27 5.46 -3.43
CA ASN A 216 -3.91 5.95 -4.64
C ASN A 216 -3.61 5.00 -5.81
N ILE A 217 -4.62 4.24 -6.23
CA ILE A 217 -4.53 3.30 -7.34
C ILE A 217 -4.58 3.97 -8.72
N PHE A 218 -4.80 5.29 -8.79
CA PHE A 218 -4.86 6.06 -10.03
C PHE A 218 -3.70 7.05 -10.11
N ILE A 219 -2.52 6.53 -10.48
CA ILE A 219 -1.30 7.31 -10.66
C ILE A 219 -0.86 7.26 -12.12
N ARG A 220 -0.66 8.44 -12.71
CA ARG A 220 -0.11 8.64 -14.05
C ARG A 220 0.94 9.76 -14.00
N ALA A 221 2.21 9.38 -13.97
CA ALA A 221 3.33 10.30 -14.11
C ALA A 221 3.73 10.38 -15.59
N ASN A 222 3.12 11.33 -16.31
CA ASN A 222 3.35 11.54 -17.74
C ASN A 222 4.83 11.76 -18.06
N GLY A 223 5.30 11.20 -19.17
CA GLY A 223 6.67 11.39 -19.62
C GLY A 223 6.98 12.85 -19.95
N MET A 224 8.22 13.26 -19.68
CA MET A 224 8.73 14.62 -19.88
C MET A 224 7.83 15.71 -19.28
N ALA A 225 7.18 15.41 -18.16
CA ALA A 225 6.15 16.27 -17.59
C ALA A 225 6.05 16.16 -16.07
N LYS A 226 5.48 17.23 -15.48
CA LYS A 226 5.00 17.22 -14.12
C LYS A 226 3.60 16.65 -14.06
N SER A 227 3.34 15.83 -13.05
CA SER A 227 2.04 15.19 -12.82
C SER A 227 1.69 15.22 -11.34
N GLN A 228 0.45 14.90 -10.99
CA GLN A 228 0.04 14.72 -9.60
C GLN A 228 -0.94 13.57 -9.46
N ALA A 229 -1.02 13.00 -8.26
CA ALA A 229 -2.07 12.11 -7.84
C ALA A 229 -2.60 12.59 -6.48
N ARG A 230 -3.92 12.74 -6.34
CA ARG A 230 -4.57 13.21 -5.11
C ARG A 230 -5.73 12.32 -4.72
N MET A 231 -5.82 11.99 -3.44
CA MET A 231 -6.83 11.10 -2.90
C MET A 231 -7.35 11.64 -1.57
N ARG A 232 -8.67 11.53 -1.33
CA ARG A 232 -9.32 11.82 -0.05
C ARG A 232 -9.94 10.55 0.52
N CYS A 233 -9.71 10.33 1.81
CA CYS A 233 -10.25 9.19 2.54
C CYS A 233 -11.00 9.64 3.77
N ALA A 234 -12.21 9.12 3.95
CA ALA A 234 -13.05 9.46 5.09
C ALA A 234 -12.48 8.89 6.39
N VAL A 235 -12.61 9.67 7.46
CA VAL A 235 -12.37 9.25 8.84
C VAL A 235 -13.75 9.18 9.49
N PRO A 236 -14.43 8.00 9.48
CA PRO A 236 -15.84 7.91 9.85
C PRO A 236 -16.08 8.09 11.35
N ASN A 237 -15.11 7.69 12.19
CA ASN A 237 -15.18 7.73 13.64
C ASN A 237 -14.10 8.64 14.20
N ASP A 238 -14.27 9.09 15.45
CA ASP A 238 -13.18 9.75 16.17
C ASP A 238 -11.99 8.78 16.31
N ILE A 239 -10.80 9.23 15.94
CA ILE A 239 -9.56 8.46 16.06
C ILE A 239 -8.46 9.30 16.69
N THR A 240 -7.45 8.63 17.20
CA THR A 240 -6.16 9.19 17.59
C THR A 240 -5.10 8.66 16.64
N LEU A 241 -4.49 9.55 15.86
CA LEU A 241 -3.38 9.26 14.95
C LEU A 241 -2.04 9.44 15.69
N LEU A 242 -1.18 8.43 15.68
CA LEU A 242 0.07 8.41 16.44
C LEU A 242 1.26 8.86 15.61
N ASN A 243 1.26 8.50 14.33
CA ASN A 243 2.28 8.92 13.38
C ASN A 243 1.72 9.04 11.96
N ALA A 244 2.47 9.71 11.10
CA ALA A 244 2.18 9.83 9.69
C ALA A 244 3.48 9.82 8.87
N GLN A 245 3.43 9.14 7.74
CA GLN A 245 4.49 9.13 6.73
C GLN A 245 3.90 8.97 5.33
N SER A 246 4.66 9.41 4.33
CA SER A 246 4.35 9.17 2.91
C SER A 246 5.02 7.89 2.41
N HIS A 247 4.62 7.44 1.23
CA HIS A 247 5.44 6.58 0.37
C HIS A 247 5.27 7.03 -1.08
N MET A 248 6.40 7.21 -1.77
CA MET A 248 6.51 7.60 -3.18
C MET A 248 7.72 6.90 -3.79
N HIS A 249 7.78 6.75 -5.12
CA HIS A 249 9.00 6.31 -5.80
C HIS A 249 9.81 7.51 -6.30
N ALA A 250 10.91 7.24 -6.99
CA ALA A 250 11.97 8.22 -7.29
C ALA A 250 11.55 9.44 -8.13
N ARG A 251 10.40 9.40 -8.82
CA ARG A 251 9.87 10.58 -9.53
C ARG A 251 9.05 11.49 -8.61
N GLY A 252 8.72 11.06 -7.40
CA GLY A 252 8.04 11.86 -6.38
C GLY A 252 8.93 13.00 -5.89
N VAL A 253 8.46 14.23 -6.03
CA VAL A 253 9.23 15.45 -5.70
C VAL A 253 8.59 16.32 -4.62
N ASP A 254 7.33 16.06 -4.27
CA ASP A 254 6.61 16.77 -3.22
C ASP A 254 5.39 15.96 -2.75
N TYR A 255 5.11 16.02 -1.45
CA TYR A 255 4.00 15.37 -0.79
C TYR A 255 3.36 16.31 0.22
N SER A 256 2.02 16.33 0.24
CA SER A 256 1.27 16.95 1.34
C SER A 256 0.03 16.16 1.71
N ALA A 257 -0.30 16.19 3.00
CA ALA A 257 -1.56 15.71 3.56
C ALA A 257 -2.17 16.77 4.48
N GLU A 258 -3.50 16.87 4.46
CA GLU A 258 -4.30 17.78 5.26
C GLU A 258 -5.57 17.08 5.78
N ILE A 259 -6.12 17.57 6.89
CA ILE A 259 -7.42 17.17 7.41
C ILE A 259 -8.45 18.17 6.89
N LEU A 260 -9.46 17.65 6.18
CA LEU A 260 -10.62 18.40 5.74
C LEU A 260 -11.81 18.08 6.66
N GLN A 261 -12.49 19.12 7.14
CA GLN A 261 -13.71 18.98 7.91
C GLN A 261 -14.73 20.02 7.47
N GLU A 262 -15.98 19.61 7.28
CA GLU A 262 -17.04 20.50 6.82
C GLU A 262 -17.18 21.73 7.74
N GLY A 263 -17.23 22.92 7.11
CA GLY A 263 -17.35 24.19 7.83
C GLY A 263 -16.08 24.65 8.57
N LYS A 264 -14.95 23.96 8.40
CA LYS A 264 -13.65 24.35 8.98
C LYS A 264 -12.60 24.55 7.88
N GLU A 265 -11.62 25.40 8.18
CA GLU A 265 -10.41 25.55 7.36
C GLU A 265 -9.59 24.25 7.37
N ALA A 266 -9.00 23.91 6.21
CA ALA A 266 -8.13 22.75 6.07
C ALA A 266 -6.94 22.84 7.04
N GLN A 267 -6.64 21.72 7.72
CA GLN A 267 -5.57 21.66 8.71
C GLN A 267 -4.38 20.87 8.17
N PRO A 268 -3.16 21.46 8.10
CA PRO A 268 -1.98 20.72 7.67
C PRO A 268 -1.69 19.51 8.56
N LEU A 269 -1.52 18.33 7.96
CA LEU A 269 -1.26 17.08 8.67
C LEU A 269 0.21 16.66 8.57
N TYR A 270 0.72 16.52 7.35
CA TYR A 270 2.06 16.02 7.06
C TYR A 270 2.56 16.54 5.70
N GLN A 271 3.86 16.82 5.58
CA GLN A 271 4.49 17.26 4.34
C GLN A 271 5.92 16.71 4.27
N ASN A 272 6.37 16.40 3.06
CA ASN A 272 7.71 15.87 2.80
C ASN A 272 8.00 15.90 1.28
N ASP A 273 9.27 16.02 0.89
CA ASP A 273 9.72 15.99 -0.50
C ASP A 273 10.63 14.79 -0.84
N ARG A 274 10.84 13.89 0.12
CA ARG A 274 11.75 12.74 -0.01
C ARG A 274 11.00 11.45 -0.33
N TRP A 275 11.46 10.72 -1.34
CA TRP A 275 10.99 9.36 -1.63
C TRP A 275 11.78 8.29 -0.86
N GLU A 276 13.06 8.57 -0.55
CA GLU A 276 13.93 7.74 0.29
C GLU A 276 14.21 8.40 1.64
N ASN A 277 14.58 7.62 2.65
CA ASN A 277 14.83 8.14 4.00
C ASN A 277 13.65 9.00 4.51
N VAL A 278 12.42 8.49 4.27
CA VAL A 278 11.18 9.24 4.45
C VAL A 278 11.05 9.64 5.93
N PRO A 279 10.85 10.93 6.25
CA PRO A 279 10.67 11.38 7.62
C PRO A 279 9.34 10.85 8.17
N VAL A 280 9.35 10.37 9.40
CA VAL A 280 8.11 10.00 10.11
C VAL A 280 7.76 11.14 11.05
N LYS A 281 6.53 11.66 10.95
CA LYS A 281 6.00 12.61 11.93
C LYS A 281 5.30 11.83 13.03
N THR A 282 5.71 12.05 14.27
CA THR A 282 5.13 11.40 15.46
C THR A 282 4.44 12.44 16.34
N TRP A 283 3.35 12.04 16.98
CA TRP A 283 2.66 12.83 18.02
C TRP A 283 2.70 12.04 19.33
N ASP A 284 3.50 12.47 20.30
CA ASP A 284 3.71 11.75 21.58
C ASP A 284 2.40 11.49 22.34
N SER A 285 1.44 12.42 22.30
CA SER A 285 0.11 12.26 22.90
C SER A 285 -0.96 11.79 21.91
N GLY A 286 -0.56 11.50 20.67
CA GLY A 286 -1.45 11.32 19.54
C GLY A 286 -2.14 12.61 19.07
N LEU A 287 -2.62 12.59 17.84
CA LEU A 287 -3.43 13.64 17.24
C LEU A 287 -4.88 13.16 17.15
N ALA A 288 -5.77 13.80 17.90
CA ALA A 288 -7.20 13.55 17.78
C ALA A 288 -7.72 14.06 16.42
N ILE A 289 -8.37 13.18 15.67
CA ILE A 289 -9.06 13.49 14.41
C ILE A 289 -10.53 13.16 14.60
N GLN A 290 -11.38 14.16 14.40
CA GLN A 290 -12.81 14.01 14.59
C GLN A 290 -13.43 13.18 13.46
N GLY A 291 -14.38 12.31 13.81
CA GLY A 291 -15.23 11.58 12.88
C GLY A 291 -16.00 12.52 11.95
N GLY A 292 -16.17 12.08 10.70
CA GLY A 292 -16.70 12.89 9.60
C GLY A 292 -15.66 13.77 8.90
N SER A 293 -14.40 13.76 9.35
CA SER A 293 -13.30 14.42 8.62
C SER A 293 -12.83 13.58 7.42
N GLN A 294 -11.96 14.15 6.59
CA GLN A 294 -11.25 13.42 5.54
C GLN A 294 -9.75 13.70 5.64
N ILE A 295 -8.93 12.70 5.37
CA ILE A 295 -7.50 12.88 5.09
C ILE A 295 -7.37 13.06 3.58
N ASP A 296 -6.99 14.27 3.15
CA ASP A 296 -6.68 14.62 1.76
C ASP A 296 -5.17 14.64 1.60
N TYR A 297 -4.64 13.79 0.72
CA TYR A 297 -3.22 13.78 0.43
C TYR A 297 -2.94 13.80 -1.07
N ARG A 298 -1.78 14.33 -1.43
CA ARG A 298 -1.32 14.46 -2.81
C ARG A 298 0.18 14.20 -2.92
N CYS A 299 0.54 13.60 -4.04
CA CYS A 299 1.93 13.43 -4.48
C CYS A 299 2.11 14.18 -5.80
N HIS A 300 3.21 14.90 -5.92
CA HIS A 300 3.66 15.51 -7.17
C HIS A 300 4.84 14.72 -7.74
N TYR A 301 4.82 14.55 -9.06
CA TYR A 301 5.84 13.84 -9.79
C TYR A 301 6.53 14.75 -10.80
N ASP A 302 7.82 14.56 -11.00
CA ASP A 302 8.59 15.10 -12.11
C ASP A 302 9.26 13.94 -12.85
N ASN A 303 8.74 13.59 -14.02
CA ASN A 303 9.21 12.43 -14.78
C ASN A 303 10.08 12.87 -15.96
N PRO A 304 11.42 12.70 -15.89
CA PRO A 304 12.33 13.09 -16.96
C PRO A 304 12.43 12.04 -18.08
N GLU A 305 11.69 10.94 -18.02
CA GLU A 305 11.69 9.90 -19.04
C GLU A 305 10.63 10.19 -20.12
N GLU A 306 10.83 9.69 -21.34
CA GLU A 306 9.84 9.79 -22.42
C GLU A 306 8.57 8.96 -22.17
N ARG A 307 8.70 7.87 -21.40
CA ARG A 307 7.57 7.00 -21.07
C ARG A 307 6.77 7.54 -19.90
N THR A 308 5.48 7.22 -19.90
CA THR A 308 4.64 7.38 -18.70
C THR A 308 5.00 6.31 -17.67
N ALA A 309 5.12 6.71 -16.41
CA ALA A 309 5.16 5.79 -15.28
C ALA A 309 3.77 5.71 -14.64
N TRP A 310 3.32 4.49 -14.37
CA TRP A 310 2.01 4.20 -13.82
C TRP A 310 2.14 3.70 -12.38
N GLN A 311 1.01 3.54 -11.69
CA GLN A 311 1.00 2.87 -10.39
C GLN A 311 1.62 1.46 -10.49
N GLY A 312 2.41 1.06 -9.50
CA GLY A 312 2.95 -0.30 -9.42
C GLY A 312 4.08 -0.48 -8.39
N PRO A 313 4.50 -1.72 -8.15
CA PRO A 313 5.51 -2.05 -7.14
C PRO A 313 6.95 -1.76 -7.54
N ARG A 314 7.26 -1.67 -8.84
CA ARG A 314 8.65 -1.63 -9.31
C ARG A 314 9.22 -0.21 -9.26
N THR A 315 10.55 -0.10 -9.30
CA THR A 315 11.27 1.17 -9.45
C THR A 315 10.90 1.90 -10.76
N THR A 316 10.40 1.17 -11.76
CA THR A 316 9.89 1.73 -13.02
C THR A 316 8.50 2.36 -12.88
N ASP A 317 7.81 2.07 -11.79
CA ASP A 317 6.43 2.44 -11.51
C ASP A 317 6.39 3.54 -10.41
N GLU A 318 5.20 3.99 -10.03
CA GLU A 318 5.00 5.00 -8.98
C GLU A 318 4.04 4.56 -7.88
N MET A 319 4.18 5.18 -6.71
CA MET A 319 3.24 5.05 -5.60
C MET A 319 2.89 6.42 -5.01
N CYS A 320 1.74 6.49 -4.34
CA CYS A 320 1.30 7.63 -3.55
C CYS A 320 0.49 7.13 -2.36
N MET A 321 1.11 7.17 -1.18
CA MET A 321 0.50 6.60 0.02
C MET A 321 0.47 7.57 1.20
N PHE A 322 -0.57 7.44 2.02
CA PHE A 322 -0.60 7.97 3.38
C PHE A 322 -0.61 6.79 4.35
N ILE A 323 0.38 6.73 5.24
CA ILE A 323 0.54 5.63 6.19
C ILE A 323 0.61 6.20 7.61
N GLY A 324 -0.15 5.65 8.54
CA GLY A 324 -0.09 6.08 9.94
C GLY A 324 -0.77 5.13 10.93
N ALA A 325 -0.14 4.93 12.08
CA ALA A 325 -0.74 4.15 13.18
C ALA A 325 -1.86 4.94 13.87
N TYR A 326 -2.99 4.31 14.15
CA TYR A 326 -4.15 4.95 14.76
C TYR A 326 -4.96 4.02 15.67
N TYR A 327 -5.81 4.59 16.52
CA TYR A 327 -6.79 3.87 17.33
C TYR A 327 -7.98 4.77 17.72
N PRO A 328 -9.17 4.23 18.04
CA PRO A 328 -9.57 2.83 17.85
C PRO A 328 -9.66 2.48 16.36
N ALA A 329 -9.19 1.29 16.00
CA ALA A 329 -9.20 0.82 14.63
C ALA A 329 -10.59 0.39 14.19
N THR A 330 -10.88 0.61 12.91
CA THR A 330 -12.02 0.02 12.22
C THR A 330 -11.54 -0.49 10.86
N PRO A 331 -11.79 -1.77 10.49
CA PRO A 331 -11.18 -2.37 9.31
C PRO A 331 -11.31 -1.55 8.02
N GLY A 332 -12.50 -1.03 7.72
CA GLY A 332 -12.70 -0.23 6.51
C GLY A 332 -12.05 1.16 6.55
N ALA A 333 -11.86 1.75 7.73
CA ALA A 333 -11.11 3.00 7.85
C ALA A 333 -9.61 2.79 7.60
N SER A 334 -9.03 1.63 7.91
CA SER A 334 -7.61 1.35 7.65
C SER A 334 -7.25 1.39 6.16
N PHE A 335 -8.18 1.04 5.27
CA PHE A 335 -7.92 0.91 3.83
C PHE A 335 -8.74 1.84 2.96
N CYS A 336 -9.40 2.86 3.54
CA CYS A 336 -10.26 3.75 2.77
C CYS A 336 -11.32 2.96 1.97
N SER A 337 -11.94 2.00 2.64
CA SER A 337 -12.83 1.03 2.01
C SER A 337 -14.21 1.62 1.75
N TYR A 338 -14.88 1.11 0.70
CA TYR A 338 -16.25 1.51 0.41
C TYR A 338 -17.24 0.94 1.43
N ASP A 339 -17.05 -0.34 1.79
CA ASP A 339 -17.74 -0.99 2.88
C ASP A 339 -16.88 -0.89 4.15
N LEU A 340 -17.37 -0.15 5.14
CA LEU A 340 -16.66 0.08 6.40
C LEU A 340 -16.62 -1.16 7.30
N ASP A 341 -17.62 -2.04 7.17
CA ASP A 341 -17.78 -3.24 7.97
C ASP A 341 -17.00 -4.43 7.36
N ASN A 342 -16.94 -4.51 6.03
CA ASN A 342 -16.14 -5.49 5.29
C ASN A 342 -15.02 -4.81 4.48
N GLY A 343 -14.03 -4.29 5.19
CA GLY A 343 -12.97 -3.45 4.62
C GLY A 343 -12.08 -4.12 3.58
N ILE A 344 -12.00 -5.45 3.53
CA ILE A 344 -11.03 -6.19 2.70
C ILE A 344 -11.44 -6.24 1.22
N ASP A 345 -12.73 -6.45 0.94
CA ASP A 345 -13.19 -6.64 -0.44
C ASP A 345 -13.26 -5.32 -1.23
N THR A 346 -13.23 -4.18 -0.52
CA THR A 346 -13.42 -2.86 -1.13
C THR A 346 -12.33 -1.86 -0.79
N GLN A 347 -11.12 -2.34 -0.47
CA GLN A 347 -9.96 -1.50 -0.14
C GLN A 347 -9.72 -0.43 -1.22
N GLN A 348 -9.44 0.79 -0.78
CA GLN A 348 -9.19 1.99 -1.59
C GLN A 348 -10.38 2.47 -2.44
N ILE A 349 -11.49 1.74 -2.52
CA ILE A 349 -12.66 2.08 -3.35
C ILE A 349 -13.53 3.17 -2.70
N GLY A 350 -13.45 3.33 -1.37
CA GLY A 350 -14.15 4.40 -0.64
C GLY A 350 -13.57 5.80 -0.88
N ALA A 351 -12.42 5.88 -1.54
CA ALA A 351 -11.70 7.10 -1.80
C ALA A 351 -12.48 8.10 -2.70
N LYS A 352 -12.10 9.37 -2.59
CA LYS A 352 -12.35 10.37 -3.64
C LYS A 352 -11.02 10.67 -4.32
N TRP A 353 -10.90 10.27 -5.58
CA TRP A 353 -9.75 10.57 -6.40
C TRP A 353 -9.97 11.91 -7.07
N ILE A 354 -9.02 12.83 -6.86
CA ILE A 354 -9.15 14.21 -7.31
C ILE A 354 -8.24 14.40 -8.52
N GLY A 355 -8.87 14.58 -9.68
CA GLY A 355 -8.19 14.90 -10.92
C GLY A 355 -7.79 16.37 -10.97
N ASN A 356 -6.86 16.68 -11.87
CA ASN A 356 -6.39 18.05 -12.12
C ASN A 356 -6.47 18.43 -13.61
N GLY A 357 -7.33 17.73 -14.35
CA GLY A 357 -7.56 17.98 -15.77
C GLY A 357 -8.66 19.00 -16.02
N THR A 358 -9.34 18.83 -17.14
CA THR A 358 -10.35 19.78 -17.64
C THR A 358 -11.69 19.15 -17.98
N LYS A 359 -11.79 17.81 -17.92
CA LYS A 359 -12.99 17.06 -18.29
C LYS A 359 -14.07 17.19 -17.22
N THR A 360 -15.30 17.39 -17.66
CA THR A 360 -16.44 17.33 -16.74
C THR A 360 -16.70 15.90 -16.27
N CYS A 361 -17.50 15.76 -15.23
CA CYS A 361 -17.93 14.47 -14.74
C CYS A 361 -18.58 13.61 -15.86
N ALA A 362 -19.48 14.20 -16.66
CA ALA A 362 -20.10 13.52 -17.79
C ALA A 362 -19.09 13.08 -18.87
N GLU A 363 -18.13 13.93 -19.23
CA GLU A 363 -17.08 13.57 -20.19
C GLU A 363 -16.20 12.42 -19.68
N SER A 364 -15.87 12.40 -18.39
CA SER A 364 -15.08 11.34 -17.79
C SER A 364 -15.85 10.01 -17.66
N LEU A 365 -17.17 10.04 -17.44
CA LEU A 365 -18.00 8.83 -17.55
C LEU A 365 -17.99 8.25 -18.96
N LEU A 366 -18.06 9.10 -19.99
CA LEU A 366 -17.93 8.65 -21.38
C LEU A 366 -16.54 8.06 -21.65
N CYS A 367 -15.49 8.67 -21.10
CA CYS A 367 -14.13 8.12 -21.15
C CYS A 367 -14.09 6.69 -20.60
N LEU A 368 -14.68 6.43 -19.42
CA LEU A 368 -14.70 5.10 -18.80
C LEU A 368 -15.33 4.03 -19.71
N GLN A 369 -16.43 4.36 -20.40
CA GLN A 369 -17.09 3.42 -21.31
C GLN A 369 -16.17 2.95 -22.44
N THR A 370 -15.22 3.79 -22.87
CA THR A 370 -14.28 3.49 -23.96
C THR A 370 -12.92 2.98 -23.48
N SER A 371 -12.58 3.22 -22.21
CA SER A 371 -11.25 2.93 -21.65
C SER A 371 -11.24 1.75 -20.68
N ALA A 372 -12.38 1.25 -20.21
CA ALA A 372 -12.43 0.12 -19.27
C ALA A 372 -11.72 -1.15 -19.81
N SER A 373 -11.78 -1.39 -21.12
CA SER A 373 -11.10 -2.53 -21.76
C SER A 373 -9.56 -2.41 -21.77
N LYS A 374 -9.02 -1.23 -21.47
CA LYS A 374 -7.58 -0.96 -21.37
C LYS A 374 -7.02 -1.22 -19.95
N GLY A 375 -7.84 -1.76 -19.06
CA GLY A 375 -7.46 -2.03 -17.67
C GLY A 375 -7.28 -0.74 -16.85
N LEU A 376 -6.51 -0.83 -15.77
CA LEU A 376 -6.36 0.24 -14.79
C LEU A 376 -5.80 1.52 -15.41
N GLU A 377 -4.81 1.44 -16.32
CA GLU A 377 -4.22 2.60 -17.00
C GLU A 377 -5.29 3.45 -17.72
N GLY A 378 -6.23 2.81 -18.44
CA GLY A 378 -7.29 3.52 -19.14
C GLY A 378 -8.30 4.17 -18.19
N VAL A 379 -8.56 3.57 -17.04
CA VAL A 379 -9.40 4.18 -15.99
C VAL A 379 -8.65 5.34 -15.34
N THR A 380 -7.35 5.18 -15.06
CA THR A 380 -6.48 6.23 -14.52
C THR A 380 -6.49 7.46 -15.41
N ASP A 381 -6.43 7.30 -16.74
CA ASP A 381 -6.54 8.43 -17.67
C ASP A 381 -7.84 9.22 -17.44
N CYS A 382 -8.96 8.52 -17.35
CA CYS A 382 -10.27 9.16 -17.14
C CYS A 382 -10.37 9.86 -15.78
N VAL A 383 -9.76 9.30 -14.73
CA VAL A 383 -9.70 9.89 -13.38
C VAL A 383 -8.81 11.12 -13.34
N ALA A 384 -7.61 11.03 -13.92
CA ALA A 384 -6.63 12.12 -13.90
C ALA A 384 -7.12 13.35 -14.69
N ASP A 385 -7.88 13.13 -15.77
CA ASP A 385 -8.35 14.19 -16.65
C ASP A 385 -9.62 14.90 -16.15
N VAL A 386 -10.29 14.41 -15.09
CA VAL A 386 -11.43 15.10 -14.47
C VAL A 386 -10.95 16.44 -13.89
N LYS A 387 -11.74 17.51 -14.06
CA LYS A 387 -11.50 18.77 -13.34
C LYS A 387 -11.79 18.60 -11.84
N GLU A 388 -11.06 19.33 -11.01
CA GLU A 388 -11.10 19.17 -9.55
C GLU A 388 -12.52 19.27 -8.96
N GLU A 389 -13.31 20.26 -9.40
CA GLU A 389 -14.67 20.52 -8.90
C GLU A 389 -15.69 19.39 -9.19
N ASP A 390 -15.44 18.56 -10.19
CA ASP A 390 -16.30 17.45 -10.58
C ASP A 390 -15.80 16.09 -10.04
N SER A 391 -14.56 16.05 -9.54
CA SER A 391 -13.86 14.81 -9.20
C SER A 391 -14.55 14.00 -8.10
N VAL A 392 -15.19 14.67 -7.13
CA VAL A 392 -15.92 13.99 -6.05
C VAL A 392 -17.14 13.24 -6.60
N MET A 393 -17.91 13.87 -7.49
CA MET A 393 -19.09 13.23 -8.11
C MET A 393 -18.67 12.07 -9.00
N PHE A 394 -17.59 12.25 -9.78
CA PHE A 394 -17.05 11.19 -10.61
C PHE A 394 -16.56 10.00 -9.78
N SER A 395 -15.81 10.28 -8.70
CA SER A 395 -15.35 9.25 -7.77
C SER A 395 -16.48 8.50 -7.09
N ASN A 396 -17.59 9.17 -6.76
CA ASN A 396 -18.78 8.50 -6.21
C ASN A 396 -19.36 7.49 -7.20
N ALA A 397 -19.51 7.88 -8.47
CA ALA A 397 -20.01 6.98 -9.51
C ALA A 397 -19.05 5.81 -9.75
N LEU A 398 -17.74 6.10 -9.88
CA LEU A 398 -16.71 5.08 -10.10
C LEU A 398 -16.61 4.11 -8.92
N GLY A 399 -16.56 4.63 -7.70
CA GLY A 399 -16.50 3.83 -6.47
C GLY A 399 -17.73 2.93 -6.31
N CYS A 400 -18.93 3.45 -6.58
CA CYS A 400 -20.14 2.62 -6.56
C CYS A 400 -20.06 1.48 -7.59
N VAL A 401 -19.67 1.79 -8.82
CA VAL A 401 -19.57 0.78 -9.90
C VAL A 401 -18.57 -0.30 -9.51
N PHE A 402 -17.43 0.06 -8.94
CA PHE A 402 -16.43 -0.90 -8.46
C PHE A 402 -16.96 -1.76 -7.30
N ALA A 403 -17.58 -1.15 -6.29
CA ALA A 403 -18.16 -1.86 -5.16
C ALA A 403 -19.28 -2.83 -5.58
N ASN A 404 -19.97 -2.54 -6.69
CA ASN A 404 -21.05 -3.36 -7.23
C ASN A 404 -20.62 -4.21 -8.44
N SER A 405 -19.35 -4.63 -8.49
CA SER A 405 -18.82 -5.56 -9.50
C SER A 405 -19.07 -5.12 -10.95
N GLY A 406 -19.02 -3.81 -11.20
CA GLY A 406 -19.25 -3.21 -12.52
C GLY A 406 -20.72 -2.89 -12.83
N SER A 407 -21.67 -3.10 -11.91
CA SER A 407 -23.09 -2.83 -12.16
C SER A 407 -23.39 -1.34 -12.22
N THR A 408 -23.66 -0.82 -13.41
CA THR A 408 -24.12 0.57 -13.59
C THR A 408 -25.56 0.78 -13.13
N SER A 409 -26.42 -0.24 -13.26
CA SER A 409 -27.82 -0.16 -12.80
C SER A 409 -27.95 0.00 -11.29
N ALA A 410 -26.99 -0.55 -10.52
CA ALA A 410 -26.96 -0.40 -9.06
C ALA A 410 -26.54 1.01 -8.62
N CYS A 411 -25.91 1.78 -9.53
CA CYS A 411 -25.27 3.07 -9.26
C CYS A 411 -25.92 4.22 -10.04
N GLN A 412 -27.19 4.07 -10.41
CA GLN A 412 -27.88 5.01 -11.29
C GLN A 412 -27.93 6.42 -10.67
N THR A 413 -28.09 6.53 -9.34
CA THR A 413 -28.15 7.82 -8.63
C THR A 413 -26.83 8.58 -8.73
N GLU A 414 -25.70 7.91 -8.49
CA GLU A 414 -24.37 8.50 -8.59
C GLU A 414 -24.03 8.86 -10.03
N ILE A 415 -24.40 7.99 -10.99
CA ILE A 415 -24.21 8.22 -12.42
C ILE A 415 -25.02 9.42 -12.90
N ASP A 416 -26.30 9.52 -12.56
CA ASP A 416 -27.18 10.64 -12.97
C ASP A 416 -26.69 11.96 -12.38
N THR A 417 -26.23 11.95 -11.13
CA THR A 417 -25.63 13.12 -10.47
C THR A 417 -24.40 13.60 -11.24
N CYS A 418 -23.54 12.67 -11.67
CA CYS A 418 -22.35 12.97 -12.44
C CYS A 418 -22.68 13.44 -13.87
N LEU A 419 -23.67 12.84 -14.54
CA LEU A 419 -24.12 13.27 -15.88
C LEU A 419 -24.72 14.68 -15.89
N GLY A 420 -25.16 15.21 -14.75
CA GLY A 420 -25.65 16.57 -14.60
C GLY A 420 -24.57 17.67 -14.60
N LYS A 421 -23.29 17.30 -14.80
CA LYS A 421 -22.11 18.18 -14.74
C LYS A 421 -21.24 18.02 -15.98
#